data_AF-A0A974XC62-F1
#
_entry.id   AF-A0A974XC62-F1
#
_cell.length_a   1.000
_cell.length_b   1.000
_cell.length_c   1.000
_cell.angle_alpha   90.00
_cell.angle_beta   90.00
_cell.angle_gamma   90.00
#
_symmetry.space_group_name_H-M   'P 1'
#
loop_
_entity.id
_entity.type
_entity.pdbx_description
1 polymer ?
#
loop_
_entity_poly.entity_id
_entity_poly.type
_entity_poly.pdbx_seq_one_letter_code
_entity_poly.pdbx_strand_id
1 'polypeptide(L)' 'MKDQITLFDLVKFNEIPDKYIPEGVHLKNKQFWCPYCSNIVVFKRDKKSGVMRCPICNISNKDFWVKKINKL' A
#
# COMPACT_ATOMS: atom_id res chain seq x y z
N MET A 1 7.09 8.09 -34.25
CA MET A 1 7.58 7.06 -33.31
C MET A 1 6.50 6.83 -32.27
N LYS A 2 6.11 5.60 -31.99
CA LYS A 2 5.32 5.32 -30.78
C LYS A 2 6.34 5.19 -29.65
N ASP A 3 6.26 6.09 -28.68
CA ASP A 3 7.16 6.06 -27.54
C ASP A 3 7.03 4.72 -26.82
N GLN A 4 8.17 4.14 -26.43
CA GLN A 4 8.18 2.87 -25.71
C GLN A 4 7.67 3.12 -24.29
N ILE A 5 6.48 2.61 -24.00
CA ILE A 5 5.92 2.64 -22.65
C ILE A 5 6.73 1.68 -21.77
N THR A 6 7.23 2.17 -20.65
CA THR A 6 7.94 1.36 -19.67
C THR A 6 6.97 0.77 -18.65
N LEU A 7 7.39 -0.28 -17.95
CA LEU A 7 6.59 -0.85 -16.87
C LEU A 7 6.27 0.19 -15.78
N PHE A 8 7.19 1.14 -15.53
CA PHE A 8 7.00 2.18 -14.52
C PHE A 8 5.87 3.16 -14.90
N ASP A 9 5.68 3.40 -16.20
CA ASP A 9 4.60 4.26 -16.70
C ASP A 9 3.22 3.62 -16.50
N LEU A 10 3.17 2.28 -16.40
CA LEU A 10 1.96 1.51 -16.19
C LEU A 10 1.64 1.29 -14.70
N VAL A 11 2.65 1.33 -13.82
CA VAL A 11 2.46 1.11 -12.38
C VAL A 11 2.16 2.44 -11.72
N LYS A 12 0.89 2.66 -11.37
CA LYS A 12 0.45 3.84 -10.63
C LYS A 12 0.69 3.66 -9.14
N PHE A 13 1.75 4.28 -8.63
CA PHE A 13 1.89 4.56 -7.21
C PHE A 13 1.26 5.92 -6.92
N ASN A 14 0.54 6.02 -5.80
CA ASN A 14 -0.01 7.30 -5.42
C ASN A 14 1.10 8.17 -4.83
N GLU A 15 1.34 9.33 -5.45
CA GLU A 15 2.17 10.38 -4.86
C GLU A 15 1.56 10.91 -3.56
N ILE A 16 0.22 10.93 -3.48
CA ILE A 16 -0.55 11.39 -2.33
C ILE A 16 -1.27 10.19 -1.71
N PRO A 17 -1.01 9.83 -0.44
CA PRO A 17 -1.67 8.70 0.20
C PRO A 17 -3.18 8.90 0.28
N ASP A 18 -3.92 7.81 0.07
CA ASP A 18 -5.36 7.79 0.27
C ASP A 18 -5.71 8.26 1.68
N LYS A 19 -6.78 9.04 1.82
CA LYS A 19 -7.26 9.52 3.13
C LYS A 19 -8.33 8.62 3.72
N TYR A 20 -8.97 7.80 2.89
CA TYR A 20 -10.08 6.92 3.23
C TYR A 20 -10.00 5.64 2.38
N ILE A 21 -10.64 4.59 2.86
CA ILE A 21 -10.82 3.35 2.09
C ILE A 21 -11.98 3.60 1.10
N PRO A 22 -11.82 3.32 -0.21
CA PRO A 22 -12.90 3.48 -1.18
C PRO A 22 -14.14 2.65 -0.83
N GLU A 23 -15.32 3.17 -1.15
CA GLU A 23 -16.58 2.47 -0.93
C GLU A 23 -16.61 1.14 -1.72
N GLY A 24 -17.04 0.06 -1.07
CA GLY A 24 -17.05 -1.30 -1.64
C GLY A 24 -15.81 -2.13 -1.36
N VAL A 25 -14.72 -1.55 -0.85
CA VAL A 25 -13.54 -2.30 -0.41
C VAL A 25 -13.76 -2.89 0.97
N HIS A 26 -13.76 -4.22 1.05
CA HIS A 26 -13.92 -4.96 2.30
C HIS A 26 -12.61 -5.67 2.67
N LEU A 27 -11.98 -5.24 3.77
CA LEU A 27 -10.78 -5.88 4.29
C LEU A 27 -11.15 -7.16 5.03
N LYS A 28 -10.51 -8.29 4.68
CA LYS A 28 -10.61 -9.54 5.45
C LYS A 28 -9.60 -9.58 6.60
N ASN A 29 -9.75 -10.55 7.50
CA ASN A 29 -8.81 -10.76 8.60
C ASN A 29 -7.36 -10.81 8.11
N LYS A 30 -6.48 -10.03 8.76
CA LYS A 30 -5.04 -9.85 8.46
C LYS A 30 -4.72 -9.10 7.15
N GLN A 31 -5.72 -8.58 6.44
CA GLN A 31 -5.50 -7.68 5.31
C GLN A 31 -5.53 -6.22 5.77
N PHE A 32 -4.76 -5.38 5.08
CA PHE A 32 -4.65 -3.96 5.33
C PHE A 32 -4.79 -3.19 4.02
N TRP A 33 -5.36 -1.99 4.09
CA TRP A 33 -5.30 -1.03 3.00
C TRP A 33 -3.95 -0.31 3.00
N CYS A 34 -3.22 -0.37 1.89
CA CYS A 34 -2.02 0.44 1.70
C CYS A 34 -2.38 1.74 0.95
N PRO A 35 -2.35 2.91 1.60
CA PRO A 35 -2.77 4.17 0.99
C PRO A 35 -1.88 4.66 -0.14
N TYR A 36 -0.64 4.17 -0.23
CA TYR A 36 0.31 4.54 -1.28
C TYR A 36 0.18 3.67 -2.52
N CYS A 37 -0.46 2.50 -2.40
CA CYS A 37 -0.68 1.58 -3.52
C CYS A 37 -2.15 1.51 -3.92
N SER A 38 -3.05 2.17 -3.18
CA SER A 38 -4.51 2.00 -3.25
C SER A 38 -4.93 0.55 -3.41
N ASN A 39 -4.35 -0.34 -2.60
CA ASN A 39 -4.58 -1.77 -2.75
C ASN A 39 -4.65 -2.48 -1.41
N ILE A 40 -5.40 -3.59 -1.39
CA ILE A 40 -5.50 -4.50 -0.26
C ILE A 40 -4.24 -5.36 -0.25
N VAL A 41 -3.46 -5.28 0.82
CA VAL A 41 -2.21 -6.01 0.97
C VAL A 41 -2.13 -6.73 2.31
N VAL A 42 -1.40 -7.83 2.32
CA VAL A 42 -0.98 -8.50 3.57
C VAL A 42 0.44 -8.06 3.86
N PHE A 43 0.61 -7.29 4.94
CA PHE A 43 1.94 -6.83 5.33
C PHE A 43 2.77 -8.04 5.78
N LYS A 44 4.02 -8.10 5.30
CA LYS A 44 4.96 -9.17 5.64
C LYS A 44 6.00 -8.65 6.61
N ARG A 45 6.37 -9.47 7.61
CA ARG A 45 7.39 -9.09 8.58
C ARG A 45 8.75 -9.03 7.89
N ASP A 46 9.41 -7.88 7.97
CA ASP A 46 10.80 -7.73 7.60
C ASP A 46 11.67 -8.29 8.74
N LYS A 47 12.51 -9.27 8.41
CA LYS A 47 13.39 -9.95 9.39
C LYS A 47 14.47 -9.01 9.94
N LYS A 48 14.89 -7.99 9.19
CA LYS A 48 15.97 -7.07 9.61
C LYS A 48 15.48 -6.04 10.61
N SER A 49 14.32 -5.44 10.35
CA SER A 49 13.78 -4.33 11.15
C SER A 49 12.69 -4.76 12.13
N GLY A 50 12.16 -5.98 12.00
CA GLY A 50 11.09 -6.52 12.84
C GLY A 50 9.71 -5.90 12.59
N VAL A 51 9.60 -4.93 11.67
CA VAL A 51 8.33 -4.27 11.32
C VAL A 51 7.63 -5.01 10.18
N MET A 52 6.31 -4.86 10.09
CA MET A 52 5.58 -5.41 8.94
C MET A 52 5.61 -4.38 7.82
N ARG A 53 5.88 -4.81 6.58
CA ARG A 53 5.97 -3.94 5.42
C ARG A 53 5.05 -4.39 4.29
N CYS A 54 4.56 -3.42 3.52
CA CYS A 54 3.85 -3.67 2.28
C CYS A 54 4.79 -4.37 1.28
N PRO A 55 4.37 -5.47 0.63
CA PRO A 55 5.21 -6.16 -0.36
C PRO A 55 5.38 -5.39 -1.68
N ILE A 56 4.60 -4.32 -1.90
CA ILE A 56 4.61 -3.56 -3.17
C ILE A 56 5.47 -2.31 -3.03
N CYS A 57 5.15 -1.41 -2.10
CA CYS A 57 5.86 -0.14 -1.90
C CYS A 57 6.83 -0.15 -0.70
N ASN A 58 6.95 -1.26 0.02
CA ASN A 58 7.83 -1.41 1.19
C ASN A 58 7.49 -0.47 2.37
N ILE A 59 6.34 0.21 2.36
CA ILE A 59 5.90 1.06 3.48
C ILE A 59 5.66 0.21 4.73
N SER A 60 6.01 0.74 5.88
CA SER A 60 5.83 0.08 7.17
C SER A 60 4.38 0.18 7.65
N ASN A 61 3.92 -0.84 8.38
CA ASN A 61 2.66 -0.78 9.14
C ASN A 61 2.72 0.26 10.27
N LYS A 62 3.90 0.80 10.59
CA LYS A 62 4.08 1.89 11.55
C LYS A 62 3.82 3.28 10.97
N ASP A 63 3.70 3.39 9.64
CA ASP A 63 3.46 4.66 8.94
C ASP A 63 2.13 5.31 9.40
N PHE A 64 2.12 6.64 9.44
CA PHE A 64 0.98 7.40 9.95
C PHE A 64 -0.30 7.15 9.16
N TRP A 65 -0.24 7.18 7.82
CA TRP A 65 -1.42 7.01 6.97
C TRP A 65 -1.93 5.57 6.99
N VAL A 66 -1.02 4.60 7.02
CA VAL A 66 -1.38 3.19 7.16
C VAL A 66 -2.14 2.96 8.46
N LYS A 67 -1.65 3.50 9.58
CA LYS A 67 -2.33 3.37 10.89
C LYS A 67 -3.69 4.05 10.89
N LYS A 68 -3.74 5.30 10.43
CA LYS A 68 -4.95 6.13 10.44
C LYS A 68 -6.10 5.47 9.69
N ILE A 69 -5.84 4.87 8.53
CA ILE A 69 -6.87 4.27 7.69
C ILE A 69 -7.28 2.89 8.18
N ASN A 70 -6.32 2.09 8.62
CA ASN A 70 -6.57 0.72 9.10
C ASN A 70 -7.03 0.67 10.56
N LYS A 71 -7.14 1.81 11.24
CA LYS A 71 -7.53 1.93 12.66
C LYS A 71 -6.65 1.07 13.59
N LEU A 72 -5.33 1.12 13.34
CA LEU A 72 -4.28 0.43 14.12
C LEU A 72 -3.78 1.25 15.30
#